data_AF-A0A8I0JBF4-F1
#
_entry.id   AF-A0A8I0JBF4-F1
#
_cell.length_a   1.000
_cell.length_b   1.000
_cell.length_c   1.000
_cell.angle_alpha   90.00
_cell.angle_beta   90.00
_cell.angle_gamma   90.00
#
_symmetry.space_group_name_H-M   'P 1'
#
loop_
_entity.id
_entity.type
_entity.pdbx_description
1 polymer ?
#
loop_
_entity_poly.entity_id
_entity_poly.type
_entity_poly.pdbx_seq_one_letter_code
_entity_poly.pdbx_strand_id
1 'polypeptide(L)'
;MSDKALILDFGGVVTRTLFETHDITERALGLAPGTLTWRGPFDPATDPLWAAMQRREITERDYWTERTREVGRLLGEDWSDMKTFVQRARGAEPELVLRPETRDAILAAHKAGIRLAILSNELDLFYGVAFRQRFPLIELFETIVDATYTNILKPDPHAYELVLSQLGLPREACVFVDDQLKNIEGARAVGLPHVHFDVTRPAESYARALQMLGLELTGA
;
A
#
# COMPACT_ATOMS: atom_id res chain seq x y z
N MET A 1 -18.37 17.99 9.81
CA MET A 1 -17.46 16.96 9.29
C MET A 1 -18.32 15.93 8.58
N SER A 2 -17.85 15.31 7.50
CA SER A 2 -18.63 14.25 6.81
C SER A 2 -18.77 13.04 7.72
N ASP A 3 -19.90 12.34 7.57
CA ASP A 3 -20.17 11.08 8.27
C ASP A 3 -19.52 9.88 7.57
N LYS A 4 -18.63 10.10 6.59
CA LYS A 4 -17.98 9.05 5.79
C LYS A 4 -16.46 9.11 5.85
N ALA A 5 -15.81 7.95 5.70
CA ALA A 5 -14.36 7.86 5.63
C ALA A 5 -13.83 6.98 4.49
N LEU A 6 -12.71 7.41 3.91
CA LEU A 6 -11.87 6.60 3.05
C LEU A 6 -10.66 6.13 3.86
N ILE A 7 -10.53 4.81 4.01
CA ILE A 7 -9.46 4.15 4.75
C ILE A 7 -8.53 3.49 3.73
N LEU A 8 -7.27 3.92 3.69
CA LEU A 8 -6.29 3.44 2.71
C LEU A 8 -5.22 2.58 3.39
N ASP A 9 -4.88 1.44 2.80
CA ASP A 9 -3.54 0.90 3.00
C ASP A 9 -2.47 1.86 2.45
N PHE A 10 -1.24 1.72 2.92
CA PHE A 10 -0.15 2.57 2.49
C PHE A 10 0.69 1.98 1.34
N GLY A 11 1.11 0.72 1.44
CA GLY A 11 2.01 0.10 0.47
C GLY A 11 1.23 -0.45 -0.73
N GLY A 12 1.62 -0.11 -1.95
CA GLY A 12 0.89 -0.57 -3.15
C GLY A 12 -0.39 0.22 -3.45
N VAL A 13 -1.08 0.70 -2.42
CA VAL A 13 -2.21 1.63 -2.53
C VAL A 13 -1.71 3.08 -2.60
N VAL A 14 -1.34 3.69 -1.47
CA VAL A 14 -0.88 5.11 -1.43
C VAL A 14 0.47 5.29 -2.13
N THR A 15 1.39 4.34 -1.95
CA THR A 15 2.65 4.29 -2.68
C THR A 15 2.61 3.25 -3.78
N ARG A 16 3.34 3.50 -4.87
CA ARG A 16 3.59 2.51 -5.92
C ARG A 16 4.30 1.29 -5.34
N THR A 17 3.97 0.10 -5.84
CA THR A 17 4.67 -1.15 -5.48
C THR A 17 6.13 -1.14 -5.96
N LEU A 18 6.95 -2.09 -5.50
CA LEU A 18 8.32 -2.20 -6.00
C LEU A 18 8.35 -2.59 -7.48
N PHE A 19 7.37 -3.38 -7.94
CA PHE A 19 7.19 -3.76 -9.34
C PHE A 19 7.13 -2.56 -10.29
N GLU A 20 6.46 -1.49 -9.83
CA GLU A 20 6.24 -0.25 -10.57
C GLU A 20 7.44 0.70 -10.54
N THR A 21 8.37 0.50 -9.61
CA THR A 21 9.47 1.45 -9.34
C THR A 21 10.84 0.85 -9.55
N HIS A 22 10.98 -0.17 -10.39
CA HIS A 22 12.29 -0.76 -10.69
C HIS A 22 13.31 0.26 -11.15
N ASP A 23 12.93 1.20 -12.00
CA ASP A 23 13.85 2.23 -12.49
C ASP A 23 14.35 3.14 -11.35
N ILE A 24 13.47 3.49 -10.41
CA ILE A 24 13.81 4.26 -9.21
C ILE A 24 14.73 3.43 -8.30
N THR A 25 14.39 2.17 -8.08
CA THR A 25 15.16 1.24 -7.25
C THR A 25 16.55 0.98 -7.84
N GLU A 26 16.66 0.74 -9.15
CA GLU A 26 17.94 0.56 -9.83
C GLU A 26 18.83 1.80 -9.68
N ARG A 27 18.29 3.00 -9.89
CA ARG A 27 19.03 4.25 -9.66
C ARG A 27 19.48 4.40 -8.21
N ALA A 28 18.59 4.14 -7.25
CA ALA A 28 18.89 4.27 -5.82
C ALA A 28 19.97 3.29 -5.35
N LEU A 29 20.03 2.10 -5.98
CA LEU A 29 20.99 1.05 -5.65
C LEU A 29 22.25 1.09 -6.52
N GLY A 30 22.32 1.96 -7.53
CA GLY A 30 23.45 2.01 -8.47
C GLY A 30 23.51 0.83 -9.45
N LEU A 31 22.38 0.16 -9.70
CA LEU A 31 22.27 -0.93 -10.66
C LEU A 31 22.09 -0.40 -12.08
N ALA A 32 22.50 -1.19 -13.07
CA ALA A 32 22.26 -0.85 -14.47
C ALA A 32 20.74 -0.87 -14.79
N PRO A 33 20.23 0.00 -15.67
CA PRO A 33 18.82 -0.01 -16.06
C PRO A 33 18.38 -1.38 -16.61
N GLY A 34 17.25 -1.90 -16.14
CA GLY A 34 16.69 -3.19 -16.57
C GLY A 34 17.30 -4.42 -15.88
N THR A 35 18.09 -4.22 -14.83
CA THR A 35 18.61 -5.31 -13.98
C THR A 35 17.48 -6.04 -13.26
N LEU A 36 16.47 -5.33 -12.77
CA LEU A 36 15.32 -5.92 -12.09
C LEU A 36 14.25 -6.28 -13.14
N THR A 37 14.05 -7.58 -13.35
CA THR A 37 13.18 -8.10 -14.42
C THR A 37 11.85 -8.70 -13.94
N TRP A 38 11.71 -8.89 -12.62
CA TRP A 38 10.51 -9.46 -12.01
C TRP A 38 9.37 -8.45 -11.97
N ARG A 39 8.23 -8.77 -12.57
CA ARG A 39 7.15 -7.78 -12.74
C ARG A 39 5.87 -8.14 -12.00
N GLY A 40 5.89 -9.18 -11.16
CA GLY A 40 4.75 -9.58 -10.35
C GLY A 40 3.44 -9.61 -11.15
N PRO A 41 2.41 -8.84 -10.75
CA PRO A 41 1.13 -8.83 -11.44
C PRO A 41 1.15 -8.18 -12.83
N PHE A 42 2.18 -7.38 -13.16
CA PHE A 42 2.28 -6.68 -14.45
C PHE A 42 2.78 -7.58 -15.58
N ASP A 43 3.64 -8.56 -15.27
CA ASP A 43 4.05 -9.60 -16.20
C ASP A 43 4.44 -10.87 -15.42
N PRO A 44 3.44 -11.73 -15.08
CA PRO A 44 3.69 -12.96 -14.35
C PRO A 44 4.62 -13.94 -15.07
N ALA A 45 4.78 -13.82 -16.39
CA ALA A 45 5.64 -14.71 -17.17
C ALA A 45 7.13 -14.47 -16.89
N THR A 46 7.51 -13.25 -16.49
CA THR A 46 8.89 -12.93 -16.08
C THR A 46 9.15 -13.16 -14.60
N ASP A 47 8.15 -13.64 -13.86
CA ASP A 47 8.20 -13.74 -12.41
C ASP A 47 7.72 -15.12 -11.89
N PRO A 48 8.56 -16.16 -11.97
CA PRO A 48 8.21 -17.50 -11.51
C PRO A 48 7.88 -17.57 -10.00
N LEU A 49 8.52 -16.74 -9.18
CA LEU A 49 8.25 -16.66 -7.74
C LEU A 49 6.86 -16.09 -7.48
N TRP A 50 6.47 -15.04 -8.21
CA TRP A 50 5.10 -14.51 -8.15
C TRP A 50 4.10 -15.57 -8.60
N ALA A 51 4.36 -16.28 -9.69
CA ALA A 51 3.48 -17.35 -10.15
C ALA A 51 3.34 -18.48 -9.11
N ALA A 52 4.43 -18.87 -8.42
CA ALA A 52 4.41 -19.84 -7.33
C ALA A 52 3.59 -19.34 -6.13
N MET A 53 3.74 -18.07 -5.77
CA MET A 53 2.94 -17.42 -4.72
C MET A 53 1.44 -17.44 -5.07
N GLN A 54 1.08 -17.14 -6.32
CA GLN A 54 -0.30 -17.18 -6.79
C GLN A 54 -0.89 -18.59 -6.76
N ARG A 55 -0.07 -19.63 -6.97
CA ARG A 55 -0.45 -21.04 -6.80
C ARG A 55 -0.42 -21.52 -5.35
N ARG A 56 -0.09 -20.64 -4.39
CA ARG A 56 0.05 -20.93 -2.95
C ARG A 56 1.13 -21.96 -2.63
N GLU A 57 2.13 -22.08 -3.50
CA GLU A 57 3.31 -22.94 -3.28
C GLU A 57 4.30 -22.30 -2.31
N ILE A 58 4.34 -20.97 -2.29
CA ILE A 58 5.11 -20.16 -1.34
C ILE A 58 4.20 -19.09 -0.73
N THR A 59 4.56 -18.59 0.44
CA THR A 59 3.87 -17.44 1.03
C THR A 59 4.36 -16.13 0.43
N GLU A 60 3.60 -15.05 0.61
CA GLU A 60 4.05 -13.70 0.26
C GLU A 60 5.32 -13.29 1.02
N ARG A 61 5.45 -13.72 2.28
CA ARG A 61 6.68 -13.51 3.06
C ARG A 61 7.87 -14.18 2.39
N ASP A 62 7.70 -15.40 1.89
CA ASP A 62 8.77 -16.12 1.18
C ASP A 62 9.12 -15.40 -0.13
N TYR A 63 8.13 -14.96 -0.89
CA TYR A 63 8.31 -14.18 -2.12
C TYR A 63 9.19 -12.95 -1.87
N TRP A 64 8.81 -12.09 -0.91
CA TRP A 64 9.56 -10.86 -0.62
C TRP A 64 10.90 -11.12 0.04
N THR A 65 11.03 -12.20 0.83
CA THR A 65 12.32 -12.61 1.41
C THR A 65 13.30 -13.00 0.30
N GLU A 66 12.85 -13.76 -0.69
CA GLU A 66 13.74 -14.16 -1.80
C GLU A 66 14.09 -12.97 -2.69
N ARG A 67 13.14 -12.08 -3.00
CA ARG A 67 13.41 -10.84 -3.75
C ARG A 67 14.40 -9.93 -3.03
N THR A 68 14.27 -9.81 -1.70
CA THR A 68 15.22 -9.08 -0.85
C THR A 68 16.62 -9.64 -0.98
N ARG A 69 16.77 -10.97 -0.86
CA ARG A 69 18.07 -11.65 -0.99
C ARG A 69 18.65 -11.52 -2.39
N GLU A 70 17.83 -11.70 -3.41
CA GLU A 70 18.24 -11.55 -4.81
C GLU A 70 18.83 -10.17 -5.08
N VAL A 71 18.15 -9.11 -4.65
CA VAL A 71 18.62 -7.74 -4.82
C VAL A 71 19.87 -7.47 -3.99
N GLY A 72 19.93 -7.96 -2.74
CA GLY A 72 21.15 -7.88 -1.92
C GLY A 72 22.36 -8.51 -2.60
N ARG A 73 22.19 -9.70 -3.21
CA ARG A 73 23.26 -10.39 -3.95
C ARG A 73 23.76 -9.60 -5.15
N LEU A 74 22.89 -8.86 -5.85
CA LEU A 74 23.31 -7.97 -6.96
C LEU A 74 24.28 -6.87 -6.50
N LEU A 75 24.23 -6.52 -5.21
CA LEU A 75 25.10 -5.53 -4.58
C LEU A 75 26.29 -6.15 -3.85
N GLY A 76 26.42 -7.49 -3.86
CA GLY A 76 27.42 -8.20 -3.07
C GLY A 76 27.14 -8.20 -1.56
N GLU A 77 25.88 -8.02 -1.16
CA GLU A 77 25.44 -7.93 0.23
C GLU A 77 24.51 -9.11 0.60
N ASP A 78 24.42 -9.41 1.90
CA ASP A 78 23.49 -10.42 2.43
C ASP A 78 22.33 -9.74 3.16
N TRP A 79 21.21 -9.55 2.46
CA TRP A 79 20.00 -8.97 3.02
C TRP A 79 19.02 -10.05 3.47
N SER A 80 18.49 -9.90 4.68
CA SER A 80 17.58 -10.86 5.28
C SER A 80 16.21 -10.29 5.67
N ASP A 81 16.03 -8.97 5.55
CA ASP A 81 14.81 -8.30 5.97
C ASP A 81 14.30 -7.30 4.93
N MET A 82 12.97 -7.26 4.77
CA MET A 82 12.30 -6.41 3.79
C MET A 82 12.50 -4.92 4.08
N LYS A 83 12.69 -4.55 5.36
CA LYS A 83 12.91 -3.16 5.76
C LYS A 83 14.19 -2.61 5.10
N THR A 84 15.30 -3.35 5.15
CA THR A 84 16.55 -2.99 4.46
C THR A 84 16.30 -2.77 2.98
N PHE A 85 15.59 -3.67 2.31
CA PHE A 85 15.31 -3.53 0.88
C PHE A 85 14.45 -2.29 0.61
N VAL A 86 13.32 -2.08 1.30
CA VAL A 86 12.45 -0.92 1.08
C VAL A 86 13.21 0.40 1.32
N GLN A 87 13.95 0.51 2.42
CA GLN A 87 14.68 1.73 2.77
C GLN A 87 15.73 2.09 1.71
N ARG A 88 16.45 1.10 1.17
CA ARG A 88 17.45 1.35 0.12
C ARG A 88 16.83 1.55 -1.26
N ALA A 89 15.73 0.86 -1.56
CA ALA A 89 15.06 0.90 -2.87
C ALA A 89 14.25 2.19 -3.12
N ARG A 90 13.71 2.81 -2.06
CA ARG A 90 12.83 3.97 -2.17
C ARG A 90 13.56 5.30 -2.03
N GLY A 91 14.84 5.27 -1.67
CA GLY A 91 15.63 6.48 -1.41
C GLY A 91 15.02 7.36 -0.31
N ALA A 92 15.41 8.63 -0.29
CA ALA A 92 14.97 9.62 0.71
C ALA A 92 13.86 10.56 0.20
N GLU A 93 13.23 10.23 -0.95
CA GLU A 93 12.29 11.10 -1.68
C GLU A 93 10.90 10.43 -1.78
N PRO A 94 10.01 10.66 -0.79
CA PRO A 94 8.67 10.09 -0.76
C PRO A 94 7.81 10.41 -1.98
N GLU A 95 8.07 11.54 -2.64
CA GLU A 95 7.32 12.03 -3.80
C GLU A 95 7.46 11.12 -5.02
N LEU A 96 8.61 10.44 -5.17
CA LEU A 96 8.87 9.54 -6.30
C LEU A 96 8.00 8.28 -6.27
N VAL A 97 7.50 7.94 -5.09
CA VAL A 97 6.79 6.69 -4.84
C VAL A 97 5.31 6.93 -4.53
N LEU A 98 4.89 8.19 -4.33
CA LEU A 98 3.48 8.56 -4.29
C LEU A 98 2.81 8.19 -5.61
N ARG A 99 1.69 7.46 -5.52
CA ARG A 99 0.87 7.14 -6.68
C ARG A 99 0.01 8.37 -7.05
N PRO A 100 0.08 8.87 -8.30
CA PRO A 100 -0.68 10.05 -8.73
C PRO A 100 -2.19 9.91 -8.54
N GLU A 101 -2.75 8.73 -8.84
CA GLU A 101 -4.18 8.46 -8.71
C GLU A 101 -4.63 8.53 -7.24
N THR A 102 -3.77 8.15 -6.30
CA THR A 102 -4.04 8.30 -4.86
C THR A 102 -4.09 9.76 -4.47
N ARG A 103 -3.15 10.57 -4.97
CA ARG A 103 -3.12 12.01 -4.71
C ARG A 103 -4.46 12.63 -5.10
N ASP A 104 -4.95 12.32 -6.31
CA ASP A 104 -6.20 12.88 -6.81
C ASP A 104 -7.41 12.35 -6.01
N ALA A 105 -7.42 11.07 -5.63
CA ALA A 105 -8.46 10.50 -4.78
C ALA A 105 -8.50 11.11 -3.37
N ILE A 106 -7.34 11.31 -2.73
CA ILE A 106 -7.21 11.96 -1.43
C ILE A 106 -7.75 13.39 -1.50
N LEU A 107 -7.35 14.16 -2.53
CA LEU A 107 -7.80 15.54 -2.70
C LEU A 107 -9.31 15.62 -2.98
N ALA A 108 -9.86 14.71 -3.80
CA ALA A 108 -11.28 14.64 -4.07
C ALA A 108 -12.10 14.31 -2.81
N ALA A 109 -11.68 13.29 -2.05
CA ALA A 109 -12.30 12.92 -0.79
C ALA A 109 -12.25 14.07 0.23
N HIS A 110 -11.06 14.67 0.42
CA HIS A 110 -10.87 15.79 1.34
C HIS A 110 -11.75 17.00 0.97
N LYS A 111 -11.80 17.37 -0.32
CA LYS A 111 -12.66 18.47 -0.81
C LYS A 111 -14.14 18.22 -0.57
N ALA A 112 -14.58 16.97 -0.65
CA ALA A 112 -15.95 16.57 -0.32
C ALA A 112 -16.22 16.44 1.19
N GLY A 113 -15.22 16.74 2.03
CA GLY A 113 -15.28 16.63 3.48
C GLY A 113 -15.20 15.21 4.02
N ILE A 114 -14.94 14.21 3.17
CA ILE A 114 -14.75 12.81 3.57
C ILE A 114 -13.48 12.71 4.41
N ARG A 115 -13.59 12.00 5.52
CA ARG A 115 -12.51 11.79 6.47
C ARG A 115 -11.51 10.78 5.91
N LEU A 116 -10.23 10.98 6.19
CA LEU A 116 -9.15 10.19 5.62
C LEU A 116 -8.41 9.44 6.74
N ALA A 117 -8.25 8.13 6.56
CA ALA A 117 -7.48 7.30 7.46
C ALA A 117 -6.46 6.41 6.73
N ILE A 118 -5.37 6.09 7.41
CA ILE A 118 -4.45 5.02 7.01
C ILE A 118 -4.65 3.83 7.95
N LEU A 119 -4.72 2.63 7.38
CA LEU A 119 -4.60 1.36 8.11
C LEU A 119 -3.50 0.54 7.45
N SER A 120 -2.31 0.49 8.07
CA SER A 120 -1.11 -0.18 7.52
C SER A 120 -0.51 -1.15 8.53
N ASN A 121 0.08 -2.24 8.05
CA ASN A 121 0.83 -3.17 8.90
C ASN A 121 2.27 -2.67 9.18
N GLU A 122 2.89 -1.94 8.26
CA GLU A 122 4.35 -1.78 8.24
C GLU A 122 4.80 -0.39 7.75
N LEU A 123 4.00 0.67 7.98
CA LEU A 123 4.32 2.03 7.53
C LEU A 123 5.61 2.54 8.17
N ASP A 124 5.63 2.86 9.45
CA ASP A 124 6.83 3.40 10.09
C ASP A 124 7.93 2.31 10.25
N LEU A 125 7.58 1.02 10.21
CA LEU A 125 8.55 -0.07 10.16
C LEU A 125 9.43 -0.02 8.90
N PHE A 126 8.82 0.14 7.72
CA PHE A 126 9.55 0.15 6.44
C PHE A 126 10.03 1.53 6.03
N TYR A 127 9.24 2.56 6.27
CA TYR A 127 9.54 3.91 5.79
C TYR A 127 10.22 4.78 6.86
N GLY A 128 9.92 4.55 8.14
CA GLY A 128 10.38 5.39 9.23
C GLY A 128 9.60 6.71 9.37
N VAL A 129 9.57 7.24 10.59
CA VAL A 129 8.81 8.46 10.94
C VAL A 129 9.19 9.67 10.07
N ALA A 130 10.48 9.83 9.77
CA ALA A 130 10.97 10.97 8.97
C ALA A 130 10.46 10.92 7.52
N PHE A 131 10.30 9.73 6.94
CA PHE A 131 9.70 9.57 5.62
C PHE A 131 8.21 9.94 5.68
N ARG A 132 7.47 9.40 6.65
CA ARG A 132 6.04 9.68 6.82
C ARG A 132 5.77 11.17 7.00
N GLN A 133 6.56 11.86 7.82
CA GLN A 133 6.42 13.31 8.05
C GLN A 133 6.68 14.17 6.81
N ARG A 134 7.43 13.65 5.83
CA ARG A 134 7.69 14.31 4.56
C ARG A 134 6.74 13.85 3.45
N PHE A 135 5.89 12.86 3.72
CA PHE A 135 5.00 12.30 2.71
C PHE A 135 3.93 13.34 2.32
N PRO A 136 3.74 13.63 1.02
CA PRO A 136 2.74 14.60 0.60
C PRO A 136 1.34 14.22 1.10
N LEU A 137 0.58 15.22 1.53
CA LEU A 137 -0.81 15.08 2.00
C LEU A 137 -0.97 14.27 3.29
N ILE A 138 0.13 13.91 3.98
CA ILE A 138 0.04 13.16 5.23
C ILE A 138 -0.78 13.90 6.29
N GLU A 139 -0.73 15.25 6.31
CA GLU A 139 -1.51 16.07 7.24
C GLU A 139 -3.04 16.00 7.01
N LEU A 140 -3.48 15.50 5.86
CA LEU A 140 -4.91 15.35 5.56
C LEU A 140 -5.51 14.10 6.22
N PHE A 141 -4.67 13.16 6.65
CA PHE A 141 -5.10 11.97 7.38
C PHE A 141 -5.27 12.29 8.86
N GLU A 142 -6.52 12.29 9.31
CA GLU A 142 -6.86 12.52 10.72
C GLU A 142 -6.60 11.28 11.60
N THR A 143 -6.52 10.10 11.00
CA THR A 143 -6.31 8.82 11.69
C THR A 143 -5.24 8.00 10.98
N ILE A 144 -4.23 7.55 11.70
CA ILE A 144 -3.19 6.64 11.20
C ILE A 144 -3.07 5.48 12.18
N VAL A 145 -3.56 4.32 11.77
CA VAL A 145 -3.37 3.06 12.50
C VAL A 145 -2.26 2.28 11.81
N ASP A 146 -1.15 2.10 12.53
CA ASP A 146 0.03 1.42 12.05
C ASP A 146 0.43 0.30 13.02
N ALA A 147 0.50 -0.94 12.51
CA ALA A 147 0.82 -2.10 13.33
C ALA A 147 2.24 -2.06 13.92
N THR A 148 3.12 -1.20 13.40
CA THR A 148 4.42 -0.86 14.03
C THR A 148 4.25 -0.43 15.48
N TYR A 149 3.14 0.23 15.83
CA TYR A 149 2.85 0.70 17.18
C TYR A 149 1.82 -0.15 17.92
N THR A 150 0.83 -0.68 17.20
CA THR A 150 -0.27 -1.43 17.83
C THR A 150 0.08 -2.89 18.07
N ASN A 151 1.03 -3.46 17.31
CA ASN A 151 1.31 -4.89 17.22
C ASN A 151 0.11 -5.75 16.77
N ILE A 152 -0.90 -5.12 16.15
CA ILE A 152 -2.10 -5.78 15.63
C ILE A 152 -2.11 -5.60 14.12
N LEU A 153 -1.84 -6.69 13.39
CA LEU A 153 -1.73 -6.68 11.94
C LEU A 153 -3.05 -7.09 11.30
N LYS A 154 -3.41 -6.45 10.18
CA LYS A 154 -4.35 -7.04 9.23
C LYS A 154 -3.86 -8.44 8.84
N PRO A 155 -4.73 -9.46 8.77
CA PRO A 155 -6.19 -9.37 8.78
C PRO A 155 -6.86 -9.61 10.14
N ASP A 156 -6.17 -9.39 11.27
CA ASP A 156 -6.80 -9.47 12.60
C ASP A 156 -8.01 -8.50 12.68
N PRO A 157 -9.21 -8.98 13.08
CA PRO A 157 -10.40 -8.13 13.26
C PRO A 157 -10.15 -6.86 14.07
N HIS A 158 -9.30 -6.93 15.09
CA HIS A 158 -9.00 -5.79 15.96
C HIS A 158 -8.32 -4.63 15.22
N ALA A 159 -7.60 -4.88 14.13
CA ALA A 159 -6.99 -3.81 13.31
C ALA A 159 -8.07 -2.92 12.67
N TYR A 160 -9.13 -3.54 12.14
CA TYR A 160 -10.26 -2.83 11.52
C TYR A 160 -11.12 -2.12 12.57
N GLU A 161 -11.42 -2.79 13.69
CA GLU A 161 -12.21 -2.18 14.77
C GLU A 161 -11.46 -0.99 15.40
N LEU A 162 -10.13 -1.04 15.48
CA LEU A 162 -9.33 0.06 15.99
C LEU A 162 -9.42 1.31 15.11
N VAL A 163 -9.30 1.19 13.78
CA VAL A 163 -9.41 2.35 12.88
C VAL A 163 -10.83 2.92 12.89
N LEU A 164 -11.87 2.07 12.94
CA LEU A 164 -13.26 2.50 13.06
C LEU A 164 -13.54 3.22 14.37
N SER A 165 -12.98 2.73 15.48
CA SER A 165 -13.10 3.34 16.80
C SER A 165 -12.44 4.73 16.85
N GLN A 166 -11.24 4.87 16.27
CA GLN A 166 -10.54 6.17 16.19
C GLN A 166 -11.27 7.16 15.27
N LEU A 167 -11.82 6.67 14.16
CA LEU A 167 -12.70 7.46 13.31
C LEU A 167 -14.01 7.83 14.03
N GLY A 168 -14.53 6.98 14.93
CA GLY A 168 -15.84 7.19 15.53
C GLY A 168 -16.97 7.12 14.51
N LEU A 169 -16.81 6.31 13.46
CA LEU A 169 -17.79 6.13 12.39
C LEU A 169 -18.29 4.68 12.32
N PRO A 170 -19.56 4.45 11.94
CA PRO A 170 -20.05 3.12 11.66
C PRO A 170 -19.36 2.55 10.41
N ARG A 171 -19.12 1.23 10.39
CA ARG A 171 -18.39 0.57 9.29
C ARG A 171 -19.04 0.80 7.93
N GLU A 172 -20.36 0.90 7.87
CA GLU A 172 -21.15 1.10 6.65
C GLU A 172 -20.87 2.47 5.98
N ALA A 173 -20.32 3.43 6.72
CA ALA A 173 -19.95 4.73 6.21
C ALA A 173 -18.47 4.82 5.79
N CYS A 174 -17.72 3.73 5.95
CA CYS A 174 -16.31 3.65 5.64
C CYS A 174 -16.08 2.76 4.41
N VAL A 175 -15.07 3.11 3.61
CA VAL A 175 -14.56 2.24 2.53
C VAL A 175 -13.09 1.99 2.74
N PHE A 176 -12.71 0.73 2.88
CA PHE A 176 -11.32 0.29 3.02
C PHE A 176 -10.72 -0.15 1.68
N VAL A 177 -9.51 0.31 1.38
CA VAL A 177 -8.81 0.01 0.12
C VAL A 177 -7.47 -0.63 0.43
N ASP A 178 -7.24 -1.84 -0.10
CA ASP A 178 -6.02 -2.62 0.14
C ASP A 178 -5.72 -3.51 -1.07
N ASP A 179 -4.46 -3.70 -1.44
CA ASP A 179 -4.03 -4.52 -2.57
C ASP A 179 -3.84 -6.01 -2.21
N GLN A 180 -3.71 -6.34 -0.92
CA GLN A 180 -3.52 -7.70 -0.46
C GLN A 180 -4.86 -8.39 -0.22
N LEU A 181 -5.10 -9.48 -0.95
CA LEU A 181 -6.34 -10.27 -0.85
C LEU A 181 -6.63 -10.73 0.60
N LYS A 182 -5.60 -11.11 1.37
CA LYS A 182 -5.75 -11.53 2.77
C LYS A 182 -6.37 -10.43 3.65
N ASN A 183 -6.00 -9.16 3.42
CA ASN A 183 -6.52 -8.02 4.17
C ASN A 183 -7.96 -7.73 3.74
N ILE A 184 -8.26 -7.86 2.44
CA ILE A 184 -9.62 -7.77 1.92
C ILE A 184 -10.53 -8.86 2.51
N GLU A 185 -10.05 -10.09 2.64
CA GLU A 185 -10.78 -11.18 3.30
C GLU A 185 -11.06 -10.87 4.77
N GLY A 186 -10.11 -10.24 5.48
CA GLY A 186 -10.30 -9.74 6.85
C GLY A 186 -11.35 -8.64 6.93
N ALA A 187 -11.29 -7.63 6.06
CA ALA A 187 -12.29 -6.56 5.98
C ALA A 187 -13.69 -7.12 5.69
N ARG A 188 -13.79 -8.09 4.78
CA ARG A 188 -15.04 -8.82 4.52
C ARG A 188 -15.55 -9.57 5.74
N ALA A 189 -14.68 -10.23 6.50
CA ALA A 189 -15.07 -11.00 7.69
C ALA A 189 -15.68 -10.12 8.79
N VAL A 190 -15.26 -8.86 8.89
CA VAL A 190 -15.85 -7.88 9.81
C VAL A 190 -16.97 -7.04 9.17
N GLY A 191 -17.35 -7.30 7.91
CA GLY A 191 -18.39 -6.52 7.22
C GLY A 191 -18.02 -5.07 6.92
N LEU A 192 -16.73 -4.74 6.82
CA LEU A 192 -16.25 -3.43 6.40
C LEU A 192 -16.35 -3.34 4.86
N PRO A 193 -17.09 -2.36 4.29
CA PRO A 193 -17.09 -2.13 2.85
C PRO A 193 -15.67 -1.88 2.35
N HIS A 194 -15.31 -2.52 1.24
CA HIS A 194 -13.92 -2.55 0.78
C HIS A 194 -13.80 -2.58 -0.74
N VAL A 195 -12.61 -2.22 -1.22
CA VAL A 195 -12.17 -2.37 -2.59
C VAL A 195 -10.84 -3.11 -2.57
N HIS A 196 -10.78 -4.25 -3.25
CA HIS A 196 -9.50 -4.89 -3.56
C HIS A 196 -8.80 -4.07 -4.64
N PHE A 197 -7.70 -3.45 -4.26
CA PHE A 197 -6.95 -2.54 -5.11
C PHE A 197 -6.13 -3.32 -6.15
N ASP A 198 -6.45 -3.12 -7.41
CA ASP A 198 -5.68 -3.65 -8.53
C ASP A 198 -4.56 -2.66 -8.89
N VAL A 199 -3.33 -2.97 -8.51
CA VAL A 199 -2.16 -2.13 -8.80
C VAL A 199 -1.89 -1.96 -10.29
N THR A 200 -2.42 -2.85 -11.14
CA THR A 200 -2.33 -2.74 -12.60
C THR A 200 -3.38 -1.80 -13.18
N ARG A 201 -4.46 -1.52 -12.42
CA ARG A 201 -5.58 -0.64 -12.79
C ARG A 201 -5.96 0.28 -11.61
N PRO A 202 -5.04 1.15 -11.17
CA PRO A 202 -5.22 1.99 -9.98
C PRO A 202 -6.39 2.96 -10.12
N ALA A 203 -6.55 3.60 -11.28
CA ALA A 203 -7.63 4.55 -11.54
C ALA A 203 -9.02 3.92 -11.37
N GLU A 204 -9.22 2.69 -11.86
CA GLU A 204 -10.49 1.96 -11.69
C GLU A 204 -10.76 1.67 -10.21
N SER A 205 -9.73 1.26 -9.46
CA SER A 205 -9.84 0.95 -8.04
C SER A 205 -10.22 2.19 -7.21
N TYR A 206 -9.60 3.34 -7.47
CA TYR A 206 -9.96 4.60 -6.80
C TYR A 206 -11.34 5.10 -7.20
N ALA A 207 -11.69 5.06 -8.48
CA ALA A 207 -13.02 5.43 -8.94
C ALA A 207 -14.09 4.59 -8.23
N ARG A 208 -13.84 3.28 -8.07
CA ARG A 208 -14.74 2.39 -7.35
C ARG A 208 -14.88 2.77 -5.87
N ALA A 209 -13.77 3.03 -5.19
CA ALA A 209 -13.79 3.42 -3.78
C ALA A 209 -14.55 4.73 -3.55
N LEU A 210 -14.31 5.73 -4.40
CA LEU A 210 -14.98 7.02 -4.35
C LEU A 210 -16.48 6.91 -4.70
N GLN A 211 -16.85 6.08 -5.67
CA GLN A 211 -18.25 5.81 -6.01
C GLN A 211 -19.00 5.20 -4.82
N MET A 212 -18.39 4.27 -4.08
CA MET A 212 -18.99 3.70 -2.86
C MET A 212 -19.23 4.77 -1.78
N LEU A 213 -18.45 5.86 -1.80
CA LEU A 213 -18.61 7.01 -0.92
C LEU A 213 -19.56 8.08 -1.50
N GLY A 214 -20.12 7.87 -2.69
CA GLY A 214 -21.03 8.79 -3.37
C GLY A 214 -20.33 9.95 -4.10
N LEU A 215 -19.07 9.75 -4.49
CA LEU A 215 -18.30 10.69 -5.30
C LEU A 215 -18.05 10.13 -6.70
N GLU A 216 -18.01 11.02 -7.69
CA GLU A 216 -17.51 10.72 -9.02
C GLU A 216 -16.20 11.49 -9.24
N LEU A 217 -15.17 10.81 -9.75
CA LEU A 217 -13.98 11.48 -10.26
C LEU A 217 -14.36 12.16 -11.58
N THR A 218 -14.61 13.46 -11.55
CA THR A 218 -14.83 14.23 -12.77
C THR A 218 -13.51 14.38 -13.53
N GLY A 219 -13.36 13.63 -14.62
CA GLY A 219 -12.34 13.84 -15.66
C GLY A 219 -11.01 13.12 -15.40
N ALA A 220 -10.72 12.15 -16.27
CA ALA A 220 -9.37 11.90 -16.76
C ALA A 220 -9.20 12.68 -18.08
#